data_AF-A0A943M3Z8-F1
#
_entry.id   AF-A0A943M3Z8-F1
#
_cell.length_a   1.000
_cell.length_b   1.000
_cell.length_c   1.000
_cell.angle_alpha   90.00
_cell.angle_beta   90.00
_cell.angle_gamma   90.00
#
_symmetry.space_group_name_H-M   'P 1'
#
loop_
_entity.id
_entity.type
_entity.pdbx_description
1 polymer ?
#
loop_
_entity_poly.entity_id
_entity_poly.type
_entity_poly.pdbx_seq_one_letter_code
_entity_poly.pdbx_strand_id
1 'polypeptide(L)'
;MNATSAESASAVGVAGKTLRCLQVALIPKPTDAVLVKEFSRDARKLELTEDEADALNGMYLSCAVQQEFKTEKRSGTAEAWPLVHRFHGTVVTPGVMYYAKKATITYFADGVDDDHIVYIDHADTGEYTASEAATQAALKGVCNLNEHFGDALSSGYTGWFANKALSEPFTGANLVMGQEISIYGRNRCTLRVDYADGSLKPEEGAVYVSKPKDGASPVEGALELPDFSDVAESHNLDGIELPAIGDNGAGHMAVFYGERISLAVPAGVYRKMGDGTWRRIVCDAYLTDKAGGGSSLRSIKMERDTTLYIRWRYADSDGVASAKR
;
A
#
# COMPACT_ATOMS: atom_id res chain seq x y z
N MET A 1 18.53 -33.34 21.29
CA MET A 1 19.30 -34.28 22.13
C MET A 1 20.70 -33.69 22.28
N ASN A 2 21.28 -33.40 23.43
CA ASN A 2 20.89 -33.51 24.83
C ASN A 2 21.46 -32.27 25.54
N ALA A 3 20.67 -31.70 26.44
CA ALA A 3 21.16 -30.80 27.47
C ALA A 3 22.04 -31.61 28.43
N THR A 4 23.32 -31.29 28.54
CA THR A 4 24.14 -31.70 29.67
C THR A 4 24.13 -30.59 30.70
N SER A 5 23.51 -30.92 31.83
CA SER A 5 23.35 -30.09 33.02
C SER A 5 24.70 -29.62 33.57
N ALA A 6 24.71 -28.38 34.04
CA ALA A 6 25.82 -27.81 34.79
C ALA A 6 26.14 -28.64 36.04
N GLU A 7 27.31 -29.28 36.06
CA GLU A 7 27.93 -29.69 37.32
C GLU A 7 28.39 -28.42 38.05
N SER A 8 27.77 -28.18 39.20
CA SER A 8 28.11 -27.11 40.14
C SER A 8 29.52 -27.32 40.69
N ALA A 9 30.47 -26.47 40.29
CA ALA A 9 31.76 -26.36 40.97
C ALA A 9 31.55 -25.77 42.37
N SER A 10 32.14 -26.41 43.38
CA SER A 10 32.05 -26.03 44.79
C SER A 10 32.60 -24.63 45.04
N ALA A 11 31.80 -23.75 45.63
CA ALA A 11 32.23 -22.42 46.03
C ALA A 11 33.16 -22.49 47.25
N VAL A 12 34.42 -22.06 47.09
CA VAL A 12 35.31 -21.77 48.24
C VAL A 12 35.01 -20.34 48.69
N GLY A 13 34.16 -20.20 49.71
CA GLY A 13 33.78 -18.92 50.28
C GLY A 13 34.56 -18.61 51.56
N VAL A 14 35.18 -17.43 51.63
CA VAL A 14 35.52 -16.79 52.92
C VAL A 14 34.24 -16.17 53.47
N ALA A 15 33.99 -16.35 54.77
CA ALA A 15 32.77 -15.87 55.44
C ALA A 15 32.47 -14.40 55.09
N GLY A 16 31.30 -14.17 54.51
CA GLY A 16 30.72 -12.84 54.28
C GLY A 16 30.76 -12.29 52.85
N LYS A 17 31.39 -12.93 51.86
CA LYS A 17 31.29 -12.49 50.45
C LYS A 17 31.20 -13.67 49.48
N THR A 18 30.06 -13.81 48.82
CA THR A 18 29.83 -14.82 47.77
C THR A 18 30.48 -14.35 46.46
N LEU A 19 31.53 -15.04 46.00
CA LEU A 19 32.01 -14.93 44.62
C LEU A 19 30.99 -15.61 43.70
N ARG A 20 30.30 -14.85 42.86
CA ARG A 20 29.49 -15.36 41.76
C ARG A 20 30.21 -15.05 40.46
N CYS A 21 30.90 -16.03 39.89
CA CYS A 21 31.40 -15.90 38.52
C CYS A 21 30.18 -15.90 37.58
N LEU A 22 29.99 -14.81 36.83
CA LEU A 22 29.08 -14.79 35.69
C LEU A 22 29.93 -15.04 34.44
N GLN A 23 29.84 -16.24 33.86
CA GLN A 23 30.43 -16.51 32.56
C GLN A 23 29.50 -15.93 31.49
N VAL A 24 29.81 -14.72 31.01
CA VAL A 24 29.15 -14.17 29.82
C VAL A 24 29.80 -14.82 28.61
N ALA A 25 29.02 -15.55 27.81
CA ALA A 25 29.48 -16.11 26.55
C ALA A 25 29.87 -14.96 25.61
N LEU A 26 31.17 -14.81 25.36
CA LEU A 26 31.69 -13.86 24.39
C LEU A 26 31.50 -14.45 22.99
N ILE A 27 30.74 -13.79 22.13
CA ILE A 27 30.76 -14.11 20.70
C ILE A 27 32.11 -13.62 20.17
N PRO A 28 32.96 -14.50 19.60
CA PRO A 28 34.25 -14.08 19.04
C PRO A 28 34.03 -13.03 17.95
N LYS A 29 34.96 -12.08 17.85
CA LYS A 29 35.06 -11.21 16.67
C LYS A 29 35.08 -12.12 15.42
N PRO A 30 34.20 -11.91 14.42
CA PRO A 30 34.25 -12.67 13.18
C PRO A 30 35.65 -12.59 12.57
N THR A 31 36.13 -13.70 11.98
CA THR A 31 37.51 -13.83 11.47
C THR A 31 37.93 -12.70 10.54
N ASP A 32 36.97 -12.12 9.80
CA ASP A 32 37.21 -11.08 8.79
C ASP A 32 36.75 -9.68 9.21
N ALA A 33 36.35 -9.47 10.46
CA ALA A 33 35.93 -8.15 10.92
C ALA A 33 37.14 -7.19 11.02
N VAL A 34 36.97 -5.96 10.54
CA VAL A 34 37.97 -4.88 10.65
C VAL A 34 37.43 -3.82 11.62
N LEU A 35 38.29 -3.27 12.48
CA LEU A 35 37.92 -2.15 13.33
C LEU A 35 37.90 -0.89 12.45
N VAL A 36 36.72 -0.27 12.32
CA VAL A 36 36.55 0.90 11.44
C VAL A 36 36.63 2.20 12.22
N LYS A 37 36.06 2.26 13.43
CA LYS A 37 36.13 3.45 14.28
C LYS A 37 35.99 3.11 15.77
N GLU A 38 36.75 3.79 16.61
CA GLU A 38 36.56 3.75 18.06
C GLU A 38 35.60 4.87 18.50
N PHE A 39 34.58 4.52 19.28
CA PHE A 39 33.63 5.50 19.82
C PHE A 39 34.20 6.14 21.09
N SER A 40 34.08 7.46 21.21
CA SER A 40 34.26 8.13 22.49
C SER A 40 33.00 7.94 23.35
N ARG A 41 33.18 7.97 24.68
CA ARG A 41 32.09 7.83 25.66
C ARG A 41 30.93 8.82 25.46
N ASP A 42 31.22 9.96 24.84
CA ASP A 42 30.29 11.07 24.68
C ASP A 42 29.66 11.14 23.27
N ALA A 43 30.16 10.32 22.33
CA ALA A 43 29.65 10.26 20.97
C ALA A 43 28.37 9.39 20.90
N ARG A 44 27.24 10.03 20.56
CA ARG A 44 25.95 9.34 20.33
C ARG A 44 25.69 8.99 18.87
N LYS A 45 26.55 9.42 17.95
CA LYS A 45 26.43 9.23 16.50
C LYS A 45 27.75 8.70 15.95
N LEU A 46 27.64 7.80 14.97
CA LEU A 46 28.77 7.39 14.14
C LEU A 46 28.90 8.39 12.99
N GLU A 47 29.93 9.22 13.02
CA GLU A 47 30.27 10.12 11.93
C GLU A 47 31.46 9.50 11.18
N LEU A 48 31.32 9.31 9.88
CA LEU A 48 32.34 8.73 9.01
C LEU A 48 32.83 9.81 8.04
N THR A 49 34.13 9.84 7.76
CA THR A 49 34.64 10.59 6.61
C THR A 49 34.22 9.90 5.31
N GLU A 50 34.33 10.58 4.16
CA GLU A 50 34.07 9.96 2.86
C GLU A 50 34.93 8.71 2.64
N ASP A 51 36.23 8.75 2.94
CA ASP A 51 37.11 7.58 2.82
C ASP A 51 36.73 6.42 3.76
N GLU A 52 36.28 6.71 4.98
CA GLU A 52 35.82 5.68 5.94
C GLU A 52 34.50 5.07 5.49
N ALA A 53 33.58 5.90 4.98
CA ALA A 53 32.31 5.47 4.39
C ALA A 53 32.54 4.60 3.14
N ASP A 54 33.53 4.97 2.34
CA ASP A 54 33.93 4.25 1.15
C ASP A 54 34.42 2.83 1.45
N ALA A 55 35.23 2.68 2.49
CA ALA A 55 35.72 1.40 2.95
C ALA A 55 34.62 0.48 3.52
N LEU A 56 33.46 1.04 3.88
CA LEU A 56 32.34 0.35 4.51
C LEU A 56 31.22 -0.06 3.55
N ASN A 57 31.25 0.39 2.30
CA ASN A 57 30.15 0.20 1.35
C ASN A 57 29.87 -1.29 1.10
N GLY A 58 28.62 -1.71 1.31
CA GLY A 58 28.21 -3.11 1.18
C GLY A 58 28.71 -4.03 2.30
N MET A 59 29.17 -3.48 3.43
CA MET A 59 29.59 -4.24 4.60
C MET A 59 28.55 -4.17 5.72
N TYR A 60 28.54 -5.20 6.57
CA TYR A 60 27.77 -5.21 7.81
C TYR A 60 28.52 -4.45 8.91
N LEU A 61 27.85 -3.45 9.50
CA LEU A 61 28.37 -2.74 10.68
C LEU A 61 27.97 -3.46 11.98
N SER A 62 28.94 -3.61 12.89
CA SER A 62 28.69 -4.09 14.27
C SER A 62 29.41 -3.20 15.28
N CYS A 63 28.80 -2.99 16.45
CA CYS A 63 29.37 -2.17 17.52
C CYS A 63 29.69 -3.04 18.74
N ALA A 64 30.89 -2.86 19.30
CA ALA A 64 31.28 -3.46 20.57
C ALA A 64 31.54 -2.36 21.59
N VAL A 65 30.98 -2.50 22.79
CA VAL A 65 31.21 -1.57 23.89
C VAL A 65 32.20 -2.20 24.86
N GLN A 66 33.31 -1.52 25.10
CA GLN A 66 34.27 -1.89 26.13
C GLN A 66 34.07 -1.00 27.36
N GLN A 67 33.84 -1.61 28.52
CA GLN A 67 33.84 -0.88 29.79
C GLN A 67 35.25 -0.86 30.36
N GLU A 68 35.86 0.34 30.42
CA GLU A 68 37.16 0.52 31.07
C GLU A 68 36.96 0.68 32.59
N PHE A 69 37.51 -0.26 33.37
CA PHE A 69 37.58 -0.12 34.82
C PHE A 69 38.98 0.35 35.22
N LYS A 70 39.10 1.60 35.68
CA LYS A 70 40.31 2.08 36.34
C LYS A 70 40.49 1.29 37.64
N THR A 71 41.44 0.37 37.67
CA THR A 71 41.86 -0.26 38.93
C THR A 71 43.01 0.55 39.50
N GLU A 72 42.82 1.14 40.69
CA GLU A 72 43.95 1.62 41.47
C GLU A 72 44.76 0.40 41.91
N LYS A 73 46.07 0.41 41.63
CA LYS A 73 47.00 -0.55 42.22
C LYS A 73 46.89 -0.42 43.73
N ARG A 74 46.41 -1.46 44.41
CA ARG A 74 46.62 -1.59 45.86
C ARG A 74 48.13 -1.66 46.11
N SER A 75 48.67 -0.70 46.85
CA SER A 75 50.07 -0.69 47.23
C SER A 75 50.42 -1.95 48.03
N GLY A 76 51.43 -2.70 47.60
CA GLY A 76 52.07 -3.75 48.41
C GLY A 76 51.88 -5.21 47.97
N THR A 77 51.21 -5.51 46.86
CA THR A 77 51.13 -6.89 46.31
C THR A 77 51.80 -6.97 44.95
N ALA A 78 52.78 -7.86 44.80
CA ALA A 78 53.56 -8.08 43.57
C ALA A 78 52.76 -8.74 42.43
N GLU A 79 51.51 -9.14 42.67
CA GLU A 79 50.63 -9.67 41.64
C GLU A 79 49.30 -8.90 41.65
N ALA A 80 49.09 -8.11 40.60
CA ALA A 80 47.78 -7.58 40.28
C ALA A 80 47.04 -8.68 39.50
N TRP A 81 46.07 -9.33 40.14
CA TRP A 81 45.03 -10.06 39.41
C TRP A 81 43.82 -9.14 39.28
N PRO A 82 43.69 -8.34 38.21
CA PRO A 82 42.45 -7.64 37.95
C PRO A 82 41.37 -8.68 37.61
N LEU A 83 40.53 -8.99 38.60
CA LEU A 83 39.28 -9.76 38.46
C LEU A 83 38.21 -9.05 37.57
N VAL A 84 38.62 -8.05 36.80
CA VAL A 84 37.81 -7.30 35.82
C VAL A 84 38.33 -7.60 34.41
N HIS A 85 38.44 -8.89 34.08
CA HIS A 85 38.55 -9.28 32.69
C HIS A 85 37.15 -9.68 32.20
N ARG A 86 36.67 -8.90 31.22
CA ARG A 86 35.64 -9.24 30.23
C ARG A 86 34.20 -8.79 30.54
N PHE A 87 33.95 -7.49 30.45
CA PHE A 87 32.80 -7.03 29.68
C PHE A 87 33.24 -6.84 28.23
N HIS A 88 33.05 -7.87 27.40
CA HIS A 88 33.02 -7.73 25.94
C HIS A 88 31.58 -8.02 25.52
N GLY A 89 30.69 -7.05 25.73
CA GLY A 89 29.35 -7.12 25.18
C GLY A 89 29.37 -6.60 23.75
N THR A 90 29.11 -7.46 22.77
CA THR A 90 28.82 -7.01 21.41
C THR A 90 27.33 -6.67 21.35
N VAL A 91 26.98 -5.41 21.10
CA VAL A 91 25.62 -5.07 20.69
C VAL A 91 25.57 -5.32 19.19
N VAL A 92 25.18 -6.54 18.83
CA VAL A 92 24.88 -6.87 17.44
C VAL A 92 23.51 -6.29 17.15
N THR A 93 23.47 -5.10 16.57
CA THR A 93 22.30 -4.69 15.81
C THR A 93 22.10 -5.69 14.67
N PRO A 94 20.87 -5.95 14.19
CA PRO A 94 20.68 -6.66 12.93
C PRO A 94 21.65 -6.01 11.94
N GLY A 95 22.50 -6.80 11.30
CA GLY A 95 23.58 -6.25 10.49
C GLY A 95 23.00 -5.24 9.51
N VAL A 96 23.30 -3.96 9.70
CA VAL A 96 22.86 -2.91 8.80
C VAL A 96 23.93 -2.83 7.72
N MET A 97 23.52 -3.07 6.48
CA MET A 97 24.37 -2.88 5.32
C MET A 97 24.52 -1.38 5.07
N TYR A 98 25.76 -0.90 5.05
CA TYR A 98 26.06 0.52 4.83
C TYR A 98 26.20 0.81 3.33
N TYR A 99 25.49 1.81 2.82
CA TYR A 99 25.44 2.13 1.38
C TYR A 99 25.75 3.60 1.05
N ALA A 100 26.71 4.25 1.72
CA ALA A 100 26.95 5.70 1.53
C ALA A 100 27.38 6.13 0.12
N LYS A 101 27.89 5.21 -0.71
CA LYS A 101 28.23 5.54 -2.11
C LYS A 101 27.06 5.42 -3.08
N LYS A 102 26.01 4.72 -2.67
CA LYS A 102 24.90 4.41 -3.55
C LYS A 102 23.82 5.47 -3.44
N ALA A 103 23.17 5.73 -4.56
CA ALA A 103 21.91 6.43 -4.52
C ALA A 103 20.84 5.49 -3.95
N THR A 104 19.89 6.06 -3.21
CA THR A 104 18.74 5.33 -2.68
C THR A 104 17.51 5.71 -3.48
N ILE A 105 16.82 4.71 -4.00
CA ILE A 105 15.61 4.87 -4.81
C ILE A 105 14.46 4.22 -4.04
N THR A 106 13.52 5.03 -3.58
CA THR A 106 12.33 4.54 -2.87
C THR A 106 11.15 4.50 -3.81
N TYR A 107 10.55 3.32 -3.95
CA TYR A 107 9.41 3.07 -4.81
C TYR A 107 8.13 3.04 -4.00
N PHE A 108 7.18 3.90 -4.37
CA PHE A 108 5.87 3.98 -3.74
C PHE A 108 4.79 3.50 -4.71
N ALA A 109 3.93 2.58 -4.27
CA ALA A 109 2.77 2.15 -5.03
C ALA A 109 1.47 2.46 -4.30
N ASP A 110 0.49 3.04 -5.01
CA ASP A 110 -0.86 3.31 -4.51
C ASP A 110 -0.96 4.29 -3.32
N GLY A 111 0.12 5.02 -3.03
CA GLY A 111 0.17 6.05 -2.00
C GLY A 111 1.52 6.74 -1.99
N VAL A 112 1.77 7.55 -0.95
CA VAL A 112 2.94 8.46 -0.90
C VAL A 112 3.64 8.52 0.46
N ASP A 113 3.19 7.72 1.41
CA ASP A 113 3.78 7.59 2.74
C ASP A 113 4.53 6.25 2.88
N ASP A 114 5.18 6.05 4.02
CA ASP A 114 6.04 4.90 4.27
C ASP A 114 5.29 3.55 4.24
N ASP A 115 3.98 3.55 4.48
CA ASP A 115 3.14 2.34 4.41
C ASP A 115 2.93 1.88 2.95
N HIS A 116 3.24 2.73 1.98
CA HIS A 116 3.13 2.48 0.54
C HIS A 116 4.47 2.22 -0.15
N ILE A 117 5.57 2.12 0.61
CA ILE A 117 6.87 1.72 0.07
C ILE A 117 6.82 0.23 -0.31
N VAL A 118 6.95 -0.06 -1.60
CA VAL A 118 6.96 -1.44 -2.12
C VAL A 118 8.36 -1.98 -2.36
N TYR A 119 9.34 -1.08 -2.55
CA TYR A 119 10.72 -1.47 -2.81
C TYR A 119 11.67 -0.32 -2.48
N ILE A 120 12.87 -0.66 -1.99
CA ILE A 120 13.98 0.27 -1.82
C ILE A 120 15.16 -0.31 -2.57
N ASP A 121 15.68 0.43 -3.54
CA ASP A 121 16.87 0.08 -4.30
C ASP A 121 18.06 0.91 -3.85
N HIS A 122 19.24 0.30 -3.91
CA HIS A 122 20.52 0.97 -3.69
C HIS A 122 21.40 0.75 -4.91
N ALA A 123 21.50 1.79 -5.75
CA ALA A 123 22.17 1.74 -7.05
C ALA A 123 23.46 2.55 -7.07
N ASP A 124 24.43 2.09 -7.86
CA ASP A 124 25.67 2.84 -8.09
C ASP A 124 25.40 4.10 -8.93
N THR A 125 26.34 5.05 -8.91
CA THR A 125 26.25 6.26 -9.72
C THR A 125 26.25 5.95 -11.21
N GLY A 126 25.50 6.73 -12.00
CA GLY A 126 25.38 6.54 -13.44
C GLY A 126 23.94 6.37 -13.89
N GLU A 127 23.75 5.90 -15.12
CA GLU A 127 22.42 5.69 -15.69
C GLU A 127 21.64 4.63 -14.91
N TYR A 128 20.39 4.98 -14.60
CA TYR A 128 19.48 4.14 -13.84
C TYR A 128 18.10 4.12 -14.48
N THR A 129 17.50 2.93 -14.50
CA THR A 129 16.12 2.70 -14.92
C THR A 129 15.36 2.00 -13.81
N ALA A 130 14.02 2.07 -13.87
CA ALA A 130 13.18 1.47 -12.84
C ALA A 130 13.41 -0.04 -12.72
N SER A 131 13.49 -0.52 -11.47
CA SER A 131 13.71 -1.93 -11.16
C SER A 131 12.51 -2.79 -11.58
N GLU A 132 12.80 -3.91 -12.26
CA GLU A 132 11.79 -4.91 -12.58
C GLU A 132 11.20 -5.52 -11.31
N ALA A 133 12.01 -5.76 -10.28
CA ALA A 133 11.55 -6.29 -9.00
C ALA A 133 10.60 -5.31 -8.29
N ALA A 134 10.91 -4.00 -8.34
CA ALA A 134 10.00 -2.98 -7.83
C ALA A 134 8.68 -2.97 -8.60
N THR A 135 8.75 -3.08 -9.93
CA THR A 135 7.56 -3.14 -10.79
C THR A 135 6.68 -4.33 -10.41
N GLN A 136 7.25 -5.54 -10.30
CA GLN A 136 6.50 -6.73 -9.88
C GLN A 136 5.88 -6.59 -8.49
N ALA A 137 6.58 -5.95 -7.54
CA ALA A 137 6.05 -5.69 -6.19
C ALA A 137 4.87 -4.70 -6.17
N ALA A 138 4.79 -3.79 -7.15
CA ALA A 138 3.74 -2.79 -7.26
C ALA A 138 2.45 -3.31 -7.92
N LEU A 139 2.53 -4.37 -8.74
CA LEU A 139 1.40 -4.85 -9.52
C LEU A 139 0.27 -5.43 -8.66
N LYS A 140 -0.97 -5.07 -8.99
CA LYS A 140 -2.17 -5.72 -8.46
C LYS A 140 -2.91 -6.48 -9.56
N GLY A 141 -2.82 -7.81 -9.52
CA GLY A 141 -3.48 -8.70 -10.50
C GLY A 141 -5.00 -8.64 -10.53
N VAL A 142 -5.65 -7.91 -9.62
CA VAL A 142 -7.10 -7.74 -9.54
C VAL A 142 -7.56 -6.33 -9.93
N CYS A 143 -6.68 -5.52 -10.50
CA CYS A 143 -6.98 -4.16 -10.96
C CYS A 143 -6.54 -4.01 -12.41
N ASN A 144 -7.53 -3.83 -13.29
CA ASN A 144 -7.33 -3.77 -14.73
C ASN A 144 -8.12 -2.61 -15.32
N LEU A 145 -7.67 -2.17 -16.50
CA LEU A 145 -8.50 -1.38 -17.41
C LEU A 145 -9.61 -2.26 -18.01
N ASN A 146 -10.67 -1.63 -18.48
CA ASN A 146 -11.93 -2.29 -18.81
C ASN A 146 -11.79 -3.38 -19.87
N GLU A 147 -10.88 -3.25 -20.85
CA GLU A 147 -10.60 -4.28 -21.86
C GLU A 147 -10.17 -5.63 -21.23
N HIS A 148 -9.51 -5.58 -20.08
CA HIS A 148 -8.97 -6.73 -19.34
C HIS A 148 -9.70 -6.99 -18.01
N PHE A 149 -10.94 -6.51 -17.88
CA PHE A 149 -11.71 -6.64 -16.66
C PHE A 149 -11.81 -8.11 -16.19
N GLY A 150 -11.39 -8.36 -14.95
CA GLY A 150 -11.45 -9.69 -14.34
C GLY A 150 -10.31 -10.63 -14.73
N ASP A 151 -9.40 -10.21 -15.61
CA ASP A 151 -8.18 -10.94 -15.91
C ASP A 151 -7.13 -10.77 -14.80
N ALA A 152 -6.16 -11.68 -14.72
CA ALA A 152 -5.03 -11.59 -13.80
C ALA A 152 -3.80 -10.90 -14.44
N LEU A 153 -4.01 -9.75 -15.11
CA LEU A 153 -2.97 -9.11 -15.94
C LEU A 153 -2.33 -7.87 -15.31
N SER A 154 -2.99 -7.24 -14.31
CA SER A 154 -2.54 -5.96 -13.74
C SER A 154 -2.43 -4.84 -14.79
N SER A 155 -3.29 -4.86 -15.82
CA SER A 155 -3.24 -3.88 -16.91
C SER A 155 -3.51 -2.44 -16.43
N GLY A 156 -4.05 -2.30 -15.22
CA GLY A 156 -4.33 -1.02 -14.57
C GLY A 156 -3.10 -0.31 -14.02
N TYR A 157 -1.91 -0.91 -14.02
CA TYR A 157 -0.72 -0.23 -13.50
C TYR A 157 -0.31 0.97 -14.37
N THR A 158 0.00 2.11 -13.76
CA THR A 158 0.32 3.35 -14.48
C THR A 158 1.75 3.39 -15.03
N GLY A 159 2.64 2.52 -14.54
CA GLY A 159 4.09 2.74 -14.64
C GLY A 159 4.60 3.68 -13.55
N TRP A 160 5.89 4.00 -13.63
CA TRP A 160 6.61 4.82 -12.64
C TRP A 160 6.71 6.28 -13.05
N PHE A 161 6.62 7.18 -12.06
CA PHE A 161 6.66 8.63 -12.22
C PHE A 161 7.63 9.26 -11.22
N ALA A 162 8.28 10.35 -11.63
CA ALA A 162 9.20 11.11 -10.79
C ALA A 162 8.46 11.96 -9.73
N ASN A 163 7.14 12.14 -9.88
CA ASN A 163 6.33 12.97 -9.00
C ASN A 163 5.05 12.27 -8.54
N LYS A 164 4.54 12.70 -7.37
CA LYS A 164 3.36 12.11 -6.71
C LYS A 164 2.05 12.28 -7.50
N ALA A 165 1.98 13.30 -8.35
CA ALA A 165 0.82 13.62 -9.19
C ALA A 165 0.77 12.81 -10.48
N LEU A 166 1.73 11.92 -10.72
CA LEU A 166 1.80 11.07 -11.92
C LEU A 166 1.77 11.85 -13.24
N SER A 167 2.39 13.03 -13.27
CA SER A 167 2.46 13.88 -14.47
C SER A 167 3.82 13.83 -15.17
N GLU A 168 4.84 13.29 -14.50
CA GLU A 168 6.21 13.19 -15.00
C GLU A 168 6.65 11.72 -15.07
N PRO A 169 6.45 11.03 -16.19
CA PRO A 169 6.87 9.63 -16.35
C PRO A 169 8.37 9.48 -16.07
N PHE A 170 8.73 8.47 -15.28
CA PHE A 170 10.12 8.18 -14.96
C PHE A 170 10.74 7.33 -16.07
N THR A 171 11.52 7.97 -16.95
CA THR A 171 12.24 7.29 -18.04
C THR A 171 13.67 6.89 -17.66
N GLY A 172 14.08 7.17 -16.43
CA GLY A 172 15.42 6.95 -15.91
C GLY A 172 16.05 8.23 -15.34
N ALA A 173 17.18 8.05 -14.67
CA ALA A 173 17.95 9.13 -14.06
C ALA A 173 19.45 8.87 -14.19
N ASN A 174 20.26 9.93 -14.13
CA ASN A 174 21.69 9.80 -13.94
C ASN A 174 22.01 10.03 -12.46
N LEU A 175 22.27 8.94 -11.74
CA LEU A 175 22.41 8.93 -10.29
C LEU A 175 23.77 9.46 -9.86
N VAL A 176 23.78 10.28 -8.81
CA VAL A 176 25.00 10.75 -8.14
C VAL A 176 25.12 10.15 -6.74
N MET A 177 26.31 10.25 -6.17
CA MET A 177 26.63 9.66 -4.87
C MET A 177 25.72 10.19 -3.77
N GLY A 178 25.13 9.28 -2.98
CA GLY A 178 24.25 9.63 -1.86
C GLY A 178 22.94 10.28 -2.27
N GLN A 179 22.60 10.29 -3.56
CA GLN A 179 21.34 10.86 -4.03
C GLN A 179 20.15 10.03 -3.51
N GLU A 180 19.12 10.71 -3.04
CA GLU A 180 17.84 10.08 -2.72
C GLU A 180 16.81 10.51 -3.77
N ILE A 181 16.16 9.53 -4.39
CA ILE A 181 15.03 9.78 -5.28
C ILE A 181 13.84 8.93 -4.85
N SER A 182 12.65 9.47 -5.06
CA SER A 182 11.39 8.76 -4.85
C SER A 182 10.65 8.68 -6.16
N ILE A 183 10.14 7.50 -6.49
CA ILE A 183 9.31 7.31 -7.68
C ILE A 183 8.00 6.62 -7.33
N TYR A 184 6.95 6.99 -8.06
CA TYR A 184 5.56 6.73 -7.68
C TYR A 184 4.84 6.00 -8.81
N GLY A 185 4.05 5.00 -8.47
CA GLY A 185 3.14 4.33 -9.38
C GLY A 185 1.80 4.11 -8.70
N ARG A 186 0.73 3.94 -9.48
CA ARG A 186 -0.58 3.56 -8.95
C ARG A 186 -1.23 2.51 -9.84
N ASN A 187 -2.07 1.71 -9.24
CA ASN A 187 -2.97 0.79 -9.89
C ASN A 187 -4.31 1.48 -10.11
N ARG A 188 -4.94 1.19 -11.26
CA ARG A 188 -6.29 1.61 -11.62
C ARG A 188 -7.16 0.38 -11.69
N CYS A 189 -8.36 0.46 -11.14
CA CYS A 189 -9.32 -0.63 -11.12
C CYS A 189 -10.58 -0.19 -11.86
N THR A 190 -11.33 -1.14 -12.39
CA THR A 190 -12.57 -0.85 -13.11
C THR A 190 -13.79 -1.14 -12.23
N LEU A 191 -14.71 -0.20 -12.14
CA LEU A 191 -16.05 -0.41 -11.62
C LEU A 191 -17.02 -0.63 -12.79
N ARG A 192 -17.63 -1.80 -12.88
CA ARG A 192 -18.73 -2.08 -13.81
C ARG A 192 -20.08 -2.01 -13.11
N VAL A 193 -21.09 -1.65 -13.89
CA VAL A 193 -22.49 -1.69 -13.51
C VAL A 193 -23.22 -2.57 -14.52
N ASP A 194 -23.94 -3.57 -14.04
CA ASP A 194 -24.77 -4.45 -14.87
C ASP A 194 -26.18 -4.59 -14.27
N TYR A 195 -27.09 -5.24 -14.98
CA TYR A 195 -28.41 -5.53 -14.47
C TYR A 195 -28.39 -6.73 -13.50
N ALA A 196 -29.12 -6.59 -12.40
CA ALA A 196 -29.47 -7.74 -11.57
C ALA A 196 -30.44 -8.67 -12.31
N ASP A 197 -30.49 -9.94 -11.89
CA ASP A 197 -31.40 -10.94 -12.42
C ASP A 197 -32.86 -10.49 -12.25
N GLY A 198 -33.65 -10.64 -13.31
CA GLY A 198 -35.06 -10.22 -13.34
C GLY A 198 -35.29 -8.71 -13.38
N SER A 199 -34.24 -7.88 -13.53
CA SER A 199 -34.41 -6.44 -13.74
C SER A 199 -35.17 -6.16 -15.04
N LEU A 200 -36.07 -5.17 -14.99
CA LEU A 200 -36.58 -4.51 -16.17
C LEU A 200 -35.41 -3.87 -16.95
N LYS A 201 -35.53 -3.84 -18.26
CA LYS A 201 -34.59 -3.23 -19.20
C LYS A 201 -35.34 -2.23 -20.10
N PRO A 202 -34.64 -1.28 -20.73
CA PRO A 202 -35.22 -0.44 -21.76
C PRO A 202 -35.91 -1.28 -22.82
N GLU A 203 -37.08 -0.84 -23.27
CA GLU A 203 -37.86 -1.52 -24.30
C GLU A 203 -37.97 -0.57 -25.50
N GLU A 204 -37.73 -1.09 -26.69
CA GLU A 204 -37.78 -0.31 -27.92
C GLU A 204 -39.17 0.35 -28.10
N GLY A 205 -39.19 1.66 -28.30
CA GLY A 205 -40.42 2.45 -28.44
C GLY A 205 -41.18 2.74 -27.15
N ALA A 206 -40.73 2.23 -25.99
CA ALA A 206 -41.33 2.59 -24.70
C ALA A 206 -40.91 4.01 -24.28
N VAL A 207 -41.89 4.79 -23.82
CA VAL A 207 -41.66 6.13 -23.27
C VAL A 207 -41.81 6.08 -21.75
N TYR A 208 -40.73 6.44 -21.06
CA TYR A 208 -40.70 6.59 -19.61
C TYR A 208 -40.73 8.07 -19.26
N VAL A 209 -41.47 8.42 -18.22
CA VAL A 209 -41.67 9.81 -17.80
C VAL A 209 -41.48 9.99 -16.29
N SER A 210 -41.20 11.21 -15.87
CA SER A 210 -40.97 11.53 -14.45
C SER A 210 -42.26 11.57 -13.61
N LYS A 211 -43.44 11.69 -14.24
CA LYS A 211 -44.75 11.79 -13.56
C LYS A 211 -45.83 11.04 -14.34
N PRO A 212 -46.80 10.40 -13.67
CA PRO A 212 -47.85 9.59 -14.32
C PRO A 212 -48.95 10.48 -14.93
N LYS A 213 -48.61 11.22 -16.00
CA LYS A 213 -49.56 12.08 -16.72
C LYS A 213 -49.23 12.15 -18.21
N ASP A 214 -50.26 12.33 -19.02
CA ASP A 214 -50.08 12.55 -20.45
C ASP A 214 -49.36 13.88 -20.71
N GLY A 215 -48.45 13.88 -21.70
CA GLY A 215 -47.60 15.03 -22.03
C GLY A 215 -46.51 15.35 -21.01
N ALA A 216 -46.23 14.47 -20.04
CA ALA A 216 -45.03 14.60 -19.21
C ALA A 216 -43.75 14.47 -20.06
N SER A 217 -42.71 15.21 -19.70
CA SER A 217 -41.40 15.11 -20.34
C SER A 217 -40.84 13.69 -20.20
N PRO A 218 -40.37 13.08 -21.31
CA PRO A 218 -39.64 11.83 -21.26
C PRO A 218 -38.40 11.94 -20.36
N VAL A 219 -38.06 10.83 -19.70
CA VAL A 219 -36.79 10.65 -19.02
C VAL A 219 -35.88 9.91 -19.97
N GLU A 220 -34.89 10.61 -20.50
CA GLU A 220 -33.86 10.05 -21.37
C GLU A 220 -32.99 9.05 -20.60
N GLY A 221 -32.56 7.97 -21.26
CA GLY A 221 -31.79 6.90 -20.64
C GLY A 221 -32.54 6.13 -19.53
N ALA A 222 -33.86 6.24 -19.46
CA ALA A 222 -34.62 5.55 -18.42
C ALA A 222 -34.44 4.04 -18.52
N LEU A 223 -34.12 3.44 -17.37
CA LEU A 223 -33.77 2.03 -17.20
C LEU A 223 -32.43 1.62 -17.82
N GLU A 224 -31.73 2.48 -18.56
CA GLU A 224 -30.40 2.17 -19.09
C GLU A 224 -29.36 2.05 -17.97
N LEU A 225 -28.25 1.38 -18.28
CA LEU A 225 -27.09 1.40 -17.39
C LEU A 225 -26.51 2.82 -17.39
N PRO A 226 -25.95 3.29 -16.25
CA PRO A 226 -25.25 4.56 -16.22
C PRO A 226 -24.17 4.62 -17.30
N ASP A 227 -24.15 5.70 -18.07
CA ASP A 227 -23.07 6.01 -19.00
C ASP A 227 -22.12 7.01 -18.35
N PHE A 228 -20.84 6.65 -18.30
CA PHE A 228 -19.78 7.47 -17.72
C PHE A 228 -18.89 8.12 -18.78
N SER A 229 -19.16 7.90 -20.08
CA SER A 229 -18.33 8.39 -21.19
C SER A 229 -18.17 9.92 -21.18
N ASP A 230 -19.24 10.65 -20.83
CA ASP A 230 -19.25 12.12 -20.80
C ASP A 230 -18.95 12.71 -19.41
N VAL A 231 -18.64 11.84 -18.42
CA VAL A 231 -18.33 12.29 -17.07
C VAL A 231 -16.87 12.71 -17.00
N ALA A 232 -16.63 13.99 -16.72
CA ALA A 232 -15.29 14.49 -16.44
C ALA A 232 -14.69 13.76 -15.24
N GLU A 233 -13.58 13.06 -15.48
CA GLU A 233 -12.82 12.35 -14.45
C GLU A 233 -12.13 13.34 -13.52
N SER A 234 -12.32 13.13 -12.21
CA SER A 234 -11.72 13.95 -11.17
C SER A 234 -11.30 13.04 -10.03
N HIS A 235 -10.00 12.80 -9.91
CA HIS A 235 -9.43 11.88 -8.94
C HIS A 235 -8.62 12.64 -7.90
N ASN A 236 -8.91 12.40 -6.62
CA ASN A 236 -8.14 12.96 -5.51
C ASN A 236 -7.84 11.88 -4.47
N LEU A 237 -6.56 11.61 -4.26
CA LEU A 237 -6.05 10.66 -3.27
C LEU A 237 -4.88 11.31 -2.53
N ASP A 238 -4.84 11.12 -1.21
CA ASP A 238 -3.75 11.63 -0.37
C ASP A 238 -3.52 13.15 -0.48
N GLY A 239 -4.58 13.90 -0.81
CA GLY A 239 -4.51 15.34 -1.06
C GLY A 239 -3.88 15.73 -2.41
N ILE A 240 -3.70 14.77 -3.31
CA ILE A 240 -3.09 14.93 -4.63
C ILE A 240 -4.15 14.75 -5.70
N GLU A 241 -4.21 15.69 -6.64
CA GLU A 241 -4.99 15.55 -7.87
C GLU A 241 -4.25 14.65 -8.85
N LEU A 242 -4.93 13.60 -9.33
CA LEU A 242 -4.37 12.61 -10.24
C LEU A 242 -4.93 12.81 -11.66
N PRO A 243 -4.18 12.43 -12.69
CA PRO A 243 -4.61 12.59 -14.08
C PRO A 243 -5.87 11.75 -14.36
N ALA A 244 -6.64 12.19 -15.35
CA ALA A 244 -7.68 11.35 -15.94
C ALA A 244 -7.08 10.04 -16.46
N ILE A 245 -7.77 8.95 -16.20
CA ILE A 245 -7.47 7.60 -16.67
C ILE A 245 -7.91 7.44 -18.12
N GLY A 246 -9.08 7.99 -18.49
CA GLY A 246 -9.58 7.98 -19.86
C GLY A 246 -10.11 6.61 -20.32
N ASP A 247 -10.61 5.80 -19.38
CA ASP A 247 -11.16 4.45 -19.62
C ASP A 247 -12.59 4.33 -19.09
N ASN A 248 -13.29 5.46 -18.95
CA ASN A 248 -14.73 5.48 -18.69
C ASN A 248 -15.52 5.11 -19.95
N GLY A 249 -16.70 4.52 -19.73
CA GLY A 249 -17.63 4.25 -20.82
C GLY A 249 -19.02 3.84 -20.36
N ALA A 250 -19.82 3.34 -21.30
CA ALA A 250 -21.15 2.83 -21.00
C ALA A 250 -21.08 1.67 -19.98
N GLY A 251 -21.74 1.85 -18.84
CA GLY A 251 -21.80 0.86 -17.77
C GLY A 251 -20.50 0.64 -17.00
N HIS A 252 -19.46 1.46 -17.18
CA HIS A 252 -18.21 1.30 -16.41
C HIS A 252 -17.41 2.60 -16.25
N MET A 253 -16.65 2.67 -15.17
CA MET A 253 -15.67 3.73 -14.96
C MET A 253 -14.35 3.15 -14.46
N ALA A 254 -13.26 3.83 -14.76
CA ALA A 254 -11.95 3.52 -14.21
C ALA A 254 -11.63 4.51 -13.07
N VAL A 255 -10.97 4.00 -12.03
CA VAL A 255 -10.64 4.75 -10.82
C VAL A 255 -9.34 4.26 -10.22
N PHE A 256 -8.70 5.07 -9.39
CA PHE A 256 -7.46 4.63 -8.74
C PHE A 256 -7.75 3.65 -7.60
N TYR A 257 -6.83 2.70 -7.39
CA TYR A 257 -6.86 1.83 -6.21
C TYR A 257 -6.84 2.68 -4.94
N GLY A 258 -7.70 2.34 -3.99
CA GLY A 258 -7.90 3.06 -2.75
C GLY A 258 -8.94 4.19 -2.83
N GLU A 259 -9.33 4.61 -4.03
CA GLU A 259 -10.29 5.70 -4.24
C GLU A 259 -11.70 5.32 -3.78
N ARG A 260 -12.39 6.28 -3.16
CA ARG A 260 -13.78 6.10 -2.74
C ARG A 260 -14.72 6.85 -3.68
N ILE A 261 -15.62 6.09 -4.31
CA ILE A 261 -16.61 6.60 -5.25
C ILE A 261 -17.93 6.78 -4.53
N SER A 262 -18.62 7.89 -4.80
CA SER A 262 -20.02 8.10 -4.41
C SER A 262 -20.94 7.66 -5.55
N LEU A 263 -21.98 6.91 -5.23
CA LEU A 263 -22.86 6.28 -6.21
C LEU A 263 -24.24 6.92 -6.19
N ALA A 264 -24.59 7.61 -7.28
CA ALA A 264 -25.87 8.30 -7.43
C ALA A 264 -26.97 7.31 -7.86
N VAL A 265 -27.97 7.10 -7.00
CA VAL A 265 -29.07 6.19 -7.34
C VAL A 265 -30.04 6.87 -8.31
N PRO A 266 -30.35 6.25 -9.46
CA PRO A 266 -31.32 6.76 -10.41
C PRO A 266 -32.70 6.99 -9.78
N ALA A 267 -33.37 8.05 -10.20
CA ALA A 267 -34.74 8.31 -9.79
C ALA A 267 -35.71 7.31 -10.44
N GLY A 268 -36.78 6.97 -9.73
CA GLY A 268 -37.86 6.15 -10.29
C GLY A 268 -38.61 6.88 -11.41
N VAL A 269 -39.18 6.11 -12.33
CA VAL A 269 -39.91 6.61 -13.52
C VAL A 269 -41.31 5.99 -13.60
N TYR A 270 -42.11 6.44 -14.55
CA TYR A 270 -43.43 5.90 -14.83
C TYR A 270 -43.55 5.53 -16.31
N ARG A 271 -44.35 4.50 -16.61
CA ARG A 271 -44.71 4.10 -17.98
C ARG A 271 -46.22 3.96 -18.10
N LYS A 272 -46.78 4.38 -19.23
CA LYS A 272 -48.18 4.14 -19.58
C LYS A 272 -48.33 2.74 -20.20
N MET A 273 -49.24 1.95 -19.67
CA MET A 273 -49.55 0.61 -20.13
C MET A 273 -50.60 0.65 -21.25
N GLY A 274 -50.75 -0.46 -21.99
CA GLY A 274 -51.71 -0.55 -23.10
C GLY A 274 -53.18 -0.36 -22.69
N ASP A 275 -53.50 -0.59 -21.41
CA ASP A 275 -54.82 -0.34 -20.82
C ASP A 275 -55.03 1.14 -20.38
N GLY A 276 -54.04 2.01 -20.62
CA GLY A 276 -54.06 3.42 -20.27
C GLY A 276 -53.62 3.73 -18.84
N THR A 277 -53.33 2.72 -18.01
CA THR A 277 -52.86 2.93 -16.63
C THR A 277 -51.40 3.32 -16.57
N TRP A 278 -51.01 4.09 -15.56
CA TRP A 278 -49.60 4.41 -15.28
C TRP A 278 -49.04 3.47 -14.23
N ARG A 279 -47.90 2.85 -14.51
CA ARG A 279 -47.15 2.01 -13.57
C ARG A 279 -45.89 2.71 -13.11
N ARG A 280 -45.63 2.73 -11.81
CA ARG A 280 -44.37 3.22 -11.25
C ARG A 280 -43.29 2.16 -11.35
N ILE A 281 -42.11 2.56 -11.82
CA ILE A 281 -40.89 1.75 -11.88
C ILE A 281 -39.87 2.37 -10.90
N VAL A 282 -39.29 1.53 -10.04
CA VAL A 282 -38.31 1.92 -9.02
C VAL A 282 -36.97 1.24 -9.27
N CYS A 283 -35.89 1.89 -8.84
CA CYS A 283 -34.53 1.38 -8.94
C CYS A 283 -34.03 0.94 -7.56
N ASP A 284 -33.65 -0.33 -7.43
CA ASP A 284 -32.80 -0.80 -6.36
C ASP A 284 -31.35 -0.82 -6.88
N ALA A 285 -30.55 0.15 -6.48
CA ALA A 285 -29.12 0.28 -6.83
C ALA A 285 -28.33 0.69 -5.58
N TYR A 286 -27.02 0.45 -5.48
CA TYR A 286 -26.18 -0.43 -6.29
C TYR A 286 -25.93 -1.72 -5.51
N LEU A 287 -26.40 -2.86 -6.02
CA LEU A 287 -26.40 -4.15 -5.32
C LEU A 287 -25.06 -4.86 -5.54
N THR A 288 -24.55 -5.53 -4.50
CA THR A 288 -23.29 -6.28 -4.57
C THR A 288 -23.43 -7.70 -5.15
N ASP A 289 -24.66 -8.14 -5.41
CA ASP A 289 -24.96 -9.49 -5.85
C ASP A 289 -25.94 -9.47 -7.02
N LYS A 290 -25.68 -10.36 -8.00
CA LYS A 290 -26.44 -10.43 -9.24
C LYS A 290 -27.87 -10.89 -9.04
N ALA A 291 -28.15 -11.76 -8.08
CA ALA A 291 -29.51 -12.22 -7.79
C ALA A 291 -30.39 -11.12 -7.17
N GLY A 292 -29.80 -9.96 -6.84
CA GLY A 292 -30.52 -8.79 -6.34
C GLY A 292 -30.92 -8.90 -4.86
N GLY A 293 -30.32 -9.84 -4.13
CA GLY A 293 -30.46 -9.97 -2.67
C GLY A 293 -29.38 -9.25 -1.87
N GLY A 294 -28.34 -8.73 -2.55
CA GLY A 294 -27.22 -8.03 -1.93
C GLY A 294 -27.59 -6.70 -1.28
N SER A 295 -26.68 -6.17 -0.46
CA SER A 295 -26.86 -4.84 0.13
C SER A 295 -26.75 -3.76 -0.93
N SER A 296 -27.60 -2.73 -0.84
CA SER A 296 -27.47 -1.51 -1.65
C SER A 296 -26.36 -0.63 -1.10
N LEU A 297 -25.42 -0.24 -1.96
CA LEU A 297 -24.33 0.67 -1.64
C LEU A 297 -24.65 2.09 -2.11
N ARG A 298 -24.14 3.06 -1.33
CA ARG A 298 -24.10 4.50 -1.69
C ARG A 298 -22.69 4.99 -1.98
N SER A 299 -21.70 4.22 -1.58
CA SER A 299 -20.30 4.49 -1.85
C SER A 299 -19.51 3.19 -1.83
N ILE A 300 -18.40 3.14 -2.56
CA ILE A 300 -17.49 1.99 -2.56
C ILE A 300 -16.05 2.48 -2.55
N LYS A 301 -15.19 1.84 -1.75
CA LYS A 301 -13.74 2.00 -1.84
C LYS A 301 -13.22 0.94 -2.81
N MET A 302 -12.48 1.37 -3.82
CA MET A 302 -12.03 0.51 -4.90
C MET A 302 -10.72 -0.15 -4.54
N GLU A 303 -10.74 -1.46 -4.31
CA GLU A 303 -9.55 -2.25 -3.97
C GLU A 303 -9.35 -3.43 -4.93
N ARG A 304 -10.19 -3.50 -5.96
CA ARG A 304 -10.20 -4.48 -7.05
C ARG A 304 -11.26 -4.09 -8.08
N ASP A 305 -11.12 -4.66 -9.27
CA ASP A 305 -12.19 -4.69 -10.26
C ASP A 305 -13.47 -5.22 -9.63
N THR A 306 -14.56 -4.50 -9.81
CA THR A 306 -15.83 -4.78 -9.13
C THR A 306 -16.99 -4.59 -10.08
N THR A 307 -17.97 -5.50 -10.01
CA THR A 307 -19.28 -5.31 -10.65
C THR A 307 -20.32 -5.03 -9.60
N LEU A 308 -21.08 -3.96 -9.78
CA LEU A 308 -22.31 -3.68 -9.04
C LEU A 308 -23.52 -3.88 -9.94
N TYR A 309 -24.67 -4.13 -9.33
CA TYR A 309 -25.88 -4.46 -10.05
C TYR A 309 -26.98 -3.44 -9.79
N ILE A 310 -27.72 -3.08 -10.84
CA ILE A 310 -28.94 -2.27 -10.73
C ILE A 310 -30.15 -3.15 -11.01
N ARG A 311 -31.23 -2.96 -10.24
CA ARG A 311 -32.50 -3.65 -10.45
C ARG A 311 -33.62 -2.64 -10.62
N TRP A 312 -34.19 -2.59 -11.81
CA TRP A 312 -35.43 -1.89 -12.09
C TRP A 312 -36.61 -2.84 -11.96
N ARG A 313 -37.68 -2.41 -11.28
CA ARG A 313 -38.89 -3.21 -11.09
C ARG A 313 -40.12 -2.33 -10.99
N TYR A 314 -41.28 -2.90 -11.29
CA TYR A 314 -42.54 -2.27 -10.93
C TYR A 314 -42.65 -2.16 -9.41
N ALA A 315 -43.20 -1.06 -8.91
CA ALA A 315 -43.46 -0.92 -7.48
C ALA A 315 -44.55 -1.91 -7.04
N ASP A 316 -44.34 -2.59 -5.90
CA ASP A 316 -45.25 -3.64 -5.38
C ASP A 316 -46.63 -3.09 -4.94
N SER A 317 -46.76 -1.77 -4.85
CA SER A 317 -48.04 -1.08 -4.68
C SER A 317 -48.04 0.20 -5.52
N ASP A 318 -48.92 0.25 -6.52
CA ASP A 318 -49.38 1.53 -7.03
C ASP A 318 -50.37 2.06 -5.99
N GLY A 319 -50.10 3.23 -5.42
CA GLY A 319 -51.20 4.18 -5.24
C GLY A 319 -51.73 4.41 -6.65
N VAL A 320 -52.76 3.67 -7.04
CA VAL A 320 -53.44 3.78 -8.33
C VAL A 320 -53.98 5.20 -8.42
N ALA A 321 -53.18 6.11 -8.97
CA ALA A 321 -53.64 7.44 -9.32
C ALA A 321 -54.46 7.29 -10.60
N SER A 322 -55.72 6.91 -10.45
CA SER A 322 -56.69 6.99 -11.53
C SER A 322 -56.75 8.44 -11.99
N ALA A 323 -56.23 8.74 -13.17
CA ALA A 323 -56.45 10.01 -13.83
C ALA A 323 -57.93 10.06 -14.26
N LYS A 324 -58.80 10.52 -13.36
CA LYS A 324 -60.12 11.02 -13.74
C LYS A 324 -59.97 12.45 -14.21
N ARG A 325 -59.99 12.65 -15.54
CA ARG A 325 -60.94 13.56 -16.20
C ARG A 325 -60.95 13.32 -17.69
#